data_AF-A0A8J7DIJ7-F1
#
_entry.id   AF-A0A8J7DIJ7-F1
#
_cell.length_a   1.000
_cell.length_b   1.000
_cell.length_c   1.000
_cell.angle_alpha   90.00
_cell.angle_beta   90.00
_cell.angle_gamma   90.00
#
_symmetry.space_group_name_H-M   'P 1'
#
loop_
_entity.id
_entity.type
_entity.pdbx_description
1 polymer ?
#
loop_
_entity_poly.entity_id
_entity_poly.type
_entity_poly.pdbx_seq_one_letter_code
_entity_poly.pdbx_strand_id
1 'polypeptide(L)'
;MVHSFILTQETIASIQERIEVLERCLNDPKPQDEPMAEILELANSRQISLSQLGEKMRQLQYKLNRLTKLREGLNEKVKQGELAVLLSVRCNFALKEIVDEYWYFFLNKDGIKIFKELTLGFVEVYRQLKSEANFQSSQKDEIYVFIESLKHQIQSLIRASLRINALSEKEVDALELGDITPQESETVLTFLASKKKWDWVYKNLA
;
A
#
# COMPACT_ATOMS: atom_id res chain seq x y z
N MET A 1 -16.58 -23.09 -38.63
CA MET A 1 -15.45 -23.84 -38.06
C MET A 1 -15.54 -23.75 -36.56
N VAL A 2 -15.83 -24.87 -35.90
CA VAL A 2 -15.93 -24.95 -34.44
C VAL A 2 -14.51 -25.18 -33.92
N HIS A 3 -13.92 -24.19 -33.24
CA HIS A 3 -12.66 -24.41 -32.54
C HIS A 3 -12.91 -25.32 -31.34
N SER A 4 -12.58 -26.60 -31.45
CA SER A 4 -12.55 -27.51 -30.31
C SER A 4 -11.31 -27.19 -29.47
N PHE A 5 -11.53 -26.64 -28.27
CA PHE A 5 -10.48 -26.55 -27.25
C PHE A 5 -10.17 -27.96 -26.75
N ILE A 6 -8.99 -28.48 -27.08
CA ILE A 6 -8.48 -29.74 -26.51
C ILE A 6 -7.58 -29.35 -25.34
N LEU A 7 -8.03 -29.63 -24.12
CA LEU A 7 -7.20 -29.48 -22.91
C LEU A 7 -6.21 -30.64 -22.84
N THR A 8 -4.96 -30.37 -22.46
CA THR A 8 -3.97 -31.44 -22.24
C THR A 8 -4.33 -32.23 -20.98
N GLN A 9 -3.94 -33.51 -20.92
CA GLN A 9 -4.15 -34.34 -19.72
C GLN A 9 -3.52 -33.74 -18.46
N GLU A 10 -2.36 -33.10 -18.62
CA GLU A 10 -1.71 -32.34 -17.54
C GLU A 10 -2.57 -31.17 -17.04
N THR A 11 -3.22 -30.44 -17.96
CA THR A 11 -4.14 -29.35 -17.60
C THR A 11 -5.37 -29.89 -16.86
N ILE A 12 -5.92 -31.01 -17.32
CA ILE A 12 -7.08 -31.65 -16.70
C ILE A 12 -6.73 -32.13 -15.29
N ALA A 13 -5.60 -32.84 -15.13
CA ALA A 13 -5.14 -33.33 -13.83
C ALA A 13 -4.90 -32.18 -12.84
N SER A 14 -4.28 -31.08 -13.27
CA SER A 14 -4.08 -29.91 -12.41
C SER A 14 -5.39 -29.23 -11.98
N ILE A 15 -6.42 -29.24 -12.85
CA ILE A 15 -7.75 -28.73 -12.49
C ILE A 15 -8.42 -29.67 -11.49
N GLN A 16 -8.36 -30.98 -11.72
CA GLN A 16 -8.95 -31.99 -10.82
C GLN A 16 -8.33 -31.93 -9.43
N GLU A 17 -7.00 -31.85 -9.32
CA GLU A 17 -6.30 -31.72 -8.04
C GLU A 17 -6.78 -30.49 -7.24
N ARG A 18 -6.97 -29.35 -7.92
CA ARG A 18 -7.47 -28.13 -7.26
C ARG A 18 -8.92 -28.26 -6.80
N ILE A 19 -9.76 -28.90 -7.61
CA ILE A 19 -11.16 -29.18 -7.23
C ILE A 19 -11.19 -30.08 -6.02
N GLU A 20 -10.38 -31.15 -6.00
CA GLU A 20 -10.29 -32.07 -4.87
C GLU A 20 -9.85 -31.37 -3.58
N VAL A 21 -8.87 -30.46 -3.63
CA VAL A 21 -8.47 -29.66 -2.45
C VAL A 21 -9.64 -28.82 -1.93
N LEU A 22 -10.37 -28.13 -2.81
CA LEU A 22 -11.52 -27.32 -2.42
C LEU A 22 -12.67 -28.18 -1.86
N GLU A 23 -12.95 -29.32 -2.49
CA GLU A 23 -13.95 -30.29 -2.03
C GLU A 23 -13.58 -30.89 -0.67
N ARG A 24 -12.30 -31.18 -0.41
CA ARG A 24 -11.84 -31.59 0.91
C ARG A 24 -12.02 -30.49 1.94
N CYS A 25 -11.67 -29.24 1.64
CA CYS A 25 -11.90 -28.12 2.55
C CYS A 25 -13.39 -27.90 2.88
N LEU A 26 -14.30 -28.18 1.95
CA LEU A 26 -15.75 -28.05 2.18
C LEU A 26 -16.34 -29.19 3.01
N ASN A 27 -15.81 -30.41 2.87
CA ASN A 27 -16.42 -31.62 3.46
C ASN A 27 -15.68 -32.16 4.70
N ASP A 28 -14.36 -31.98 4.78
CA ASP A 28 -13.48 -32.45 5.88
C ASP A 28 -12.28 -31.48 6.02
N PRO A 29 -12.50 -30.25 6.54
CA PRO A 29 -11.46 -29.23 6.61
C PRO A 29 -10.31 -29.66 7.50
N LYS A 30 -9.13 -29.87 6.88
CA LYS A 30 -7.89 -30.16 7.57
C LYS A 30 -7.00 -28.92 7.56
N PRO A 31 -6.29 -28.61 8.66
CA PRO A 31 -5.39 -27.44 8.73
C PRO A 31 -4.33 -27.39 7.63
N GLN A 32 -3.93 -28.55 7.10
CA GLN A 32 -2.93 -28.67 6.03
C GLN A 32 -3.43 -28.18 4.66
N ASP A 33 -4.75 -28.18 4.41
CA ASP A 33 -5.34 -27.77 3.14
C ASP A 33 -5.70 -26.26 3.13
N GLU A 34 -5.77 -25.61 4.30
CA GLU A 34 -6.10 -24.18 4.46
C GLU A 34 -5.19 -23.25 3.64
N PRO A 35 -3.85 -23.38 3.62
CA PRO A 35 -3.00 -22.45 2.88
C PRO A 35 -3.24 -22.51 1.37
N MET A 36 -3.50 -23.70 0.83
CA MET A 36 -3.80 -23.85 -0.60
C MET A 36 -5.18 -23.28 -0.94
N ALA A 37 -6.16 -23.49 -0.07
CA ALA A 37 -7.49 -22.90 -0.22
C ALA A 37 -7.43 -21.36 -0.24
N GLU A 38 -6.67 -20.73 0.69
CA GLU A 38 -6.49 -19.27 0.69
C GLU A 38 -5.86 -18.76 -0.61
N ILE A 39 -4.84 -19.45 -1.14
CA ILE A 39 -4.20 -19.08 -2.41
C ILE A 39 -5.18 -19.18 -3.58
N LEU A 40 -6.01 -20.23 -3.62
CA LEU A 40 -7.03 -20.44 -4.64
C LEU A 40 -8.13 -19.37 -4.55
N GLU A 41 -8.63 -19.08 -3.35
CA GLU A 41 -9.61 -18.02 -3.10
C GLU A 41 -9.07 -16.65 -3.55
N LEU A 42 -7.82 -16.35 -3.24
CA LEU A 42 -7.17 -15.11 -3.62
C LEU A 42 -7.09 -14.97 -5.16
N ALA A 43 -6.66 -16.03 -5.85
CA ALA A 43 -6.60 -16.05 -7.31
C ALA A 43 -8.01 -15.87 -7.93
N ASN A 44 -9.00 -16.57 -7.39
CA ASN A 44 -10.39 -16.49 -7.84
C ASN A 44 -11.00 -15.10 -7.61
N SER A 45 -10.72 -14.45 -6.47
CA SER A 45 -11.21 -13.09 -6.15
C SER A 45 -10.78 -12.04 -7.16
N ARG A 46 -9.65 -12.27 -7.85
CA ARG A 46 -9.09 -11.40 -8.89
C ARG A 46 -9.29 -11.95 -10.30
N GLN A 47 -9.91 -13.13 -10.44
CA GLN A 47 -10.09 -13.83 -11.70
C GLN A 47 -8.76 -14.02 -12.46
N ILE A 48 -7.69 -14.34 -11.73
CA ILE A 48 -6.36 -14.56 -12.28
C ILE A 48 -5.93 -16.01 -12.09
N SER A 49 -5.01 -16.47 -12.94
CA SER A 49 -4.39 -17.78 -12.74
C SER A 49 -3.43 -17.77 -11.54
N LEU A 50 -3.10 -18.96 -11.02
CA LEU A 50 -2.06 -19.11 -9.99
C LEU A 50 -0.69 -18.61 -10.48
N SER A 51 -0.37 -18.78 -11.76
CA SER A 51 0.87 -18.25 -12.34
C SER A 51 0.89 -16.72 -12.35
N GLN A 52 -0.23 -16.08 -12.68
CA GLN A 52 -0.38 -14.63 -12.60
C GLN A 52 -0.33 -14.13 -11.16
N LEU A 53 -0.93 -14.87 -10.22
CA LEU A 53 -0.84 -14.57 -8.79
C LEU A 53 0.61 -14.62 -8.30
N GLY A 54 1.37 -15.65 -8.69
CA GLY A 54 2.79 -15.78 -8.38
C GLY A 54 3.63 -14.61 -8.91
N GLU A 55 3.35 -14.15 -10.13
CA GLU A 55 4.01 -12.96 -10.69
C GLU A 55 3.64 -11.69 -9.91
N LYS A 56 2.37 -11.53 -9.53
CA LYS A 56 1.92 -10.41 -8.69
C LYS A 56 2.58 -10.41 -7.31
N MET A 57 2.78 -11.58 -6.69
CA MET A 57 3.52 -11.70 -5.44
C MET A 57 4.98 -11.24 -5.58
N ARG A 58 5.66 -11.62 -6.67
CA ARG A 58 7.04 -11.16 -6.94
C ARG A 58 7.11 -9.65 -7.12
N GLN A 59 6.16 -9.07 -7.86
CA GLN A 59 6.07 -7.62 -8.05
C GLN A 59 5.84 -6.88 -6.73
N LEU A 60 4.93 -7.39 -5.89
CA LEU A 60 4.70 -6.86 -4.55
C LEU A 60 5.97 -6.93 -3.69
N GLN A 61 6.65 -8.08 -3.67
CA GLN A 61 7.90 -8.26 -2.93
C GLN A 61 8.98 -7.25 -3.36
N TYR A 62 9.12 -7.02 -4.67
CA TYR A 62 10.04 -6.00 -5.18
C TYR A 62 9.69 -4.59 -4.68
N LYS A 63 8.41 -4.21 -4.73
CA LYS A 63 7.95 -2.90 -4.25
C LYS A 63 8.12 -2.75 -2.73
N LEU A 64 7.82 -3.79 -1.95
CA LEU A 64 8.04 -3.82 -0.50
C LEU A 64 9.52 -3.66 -0.16
N ASN A 65 10.41 -4.38 -0.85
CA ASN A 65 11.86 -4.23 -0.67
C ASN A 65 12.34 -2.80 -0.99
N ARG A 66 11.79 -2.17 -2.03
CA ARG A 66 12.07 -0.77 -2.36
C ARG A 66 11.58 0.17 -1.26
N LEU A 67 10.37 -0.03 -0.75
CA LEU A 67 9.81 0.77 0.36
C LEU A 67 10.65 0.62 1.64
N THR A 68 11.06 -0.60 1.99
CA THR A 68 11.92 -0.86 3.16
C THR A 68 13.22 -0.07 3.08
N LYS A 69 13.91 -0.10 1.92
CA LYS A 69 15.14 0.68 1.72
C LYS A 69 14.92 2.18 1.83
N LEU A 70 13.81 2.70 1.29
CA LEU A 70 13.46 4.11 1.43
C LEU A 70 13.23 4.49 2.89
N ARG A 71 12.52 3.63 3.64
CA ARG A 71 12.22 3.83 5.07
C ARG A 71 13.47 3.74 5.94
N GLU A 72 14.38 2.81 5.65
CA GLU A 72 15.68 2.71 6.32
C GLU A 72 16.47 4.01 6.16
N GLY A 73 16.62 4.49 4.91
CA GLY A 73 17.31 5.76 4.65
C GLY A 73 16.62 6.96 5.30
N LEU A 74 15.29 6.98 5.35
CA LEU A 74 14.55 8.02 6.08
C LEU A 74 14.82 7.97 7.59
N ASN A 75 14.78 6.78 8.19
CA ASN A 75 15.04 6.58 9.62
C ASN A 75 16.47 7.00 10.00
N GLU A 76 17.45 6.68 9.16
CA GLU A 76 18.84 7.13 9.36
C GLU A 76 18.95 8.66 9.35
N LYS A 77 18.28 9.33 8.42
CA LYS A 77 18.25 10.79 8.34
C LYS A 77 17.56 11.43 9.54
N VAL A 78 16.43 10.87 9.97
CA VAL A 78 15.73 11.31 11.19
C VAL A 78 16.61 11.15 12.42
N LYS A 79 17.35 10.03 12.56
CA LYS A 79 18.32 9.84 13.65
C LYS A 79 19.46 10.87 13.65
N GLN A 80 19.81 11.39 12.48
CA GLN A 80 20.79 12.47 12.32
C GLN A 80 20.19 13.87 12.57
N GLY A 81 18.89 13.97 12.89
CA GLY A 81 18.18 15.24 13.05
C GLY A 81 17.88 15.93 11.71
N GLU A 82 18.04 15.23 10.58
CA GLU A 82 17.78 15.78 9.25
C GLU A 82 16.33 15.52 8.82
N LEU A 83 15.63 16.58 8.42
CA LEU A 83 14.30 16.48 7.81
C LEU A 83 14.44 16.08 6.33
N ALA A 84 14.33 14.79 6.04
CA ALA A 84 14.48 14.27 4.68
C ALA A 84 13.17 14.30 3.87
N VAL A 85 12.64 15.50 3.61
CA VAL A 85 11.36 15.75 2.92
C VAL A 85 11.18 14.90 1.66
N LEU A 86 12.19 14.87 0.78
CA LEU A 86 12.13 14.12 -0.47
C LEU A 86 12.03 12.60 -0.24
N LEU A 87 12.71 12.05 0.75
CA LEU A 87 12.61 10.63 1.07
C LEU A 87 11.23 10.31 1.62
N SER A 88 10.63 11.19 2.41
CA SER A 88 9.29 11.00 2.94
C SER A 88 8.21 11.06 1.87
N VAL A 89 8.28 12.03 0.94
CA VAL A 89 7.40 12.05 -0.25
C VAL A 89 7.49 10.71 -0.99
N ARG A 90 8.71 10.23 -1.25
CA ARG A 90 8.94 8.94 -1.94
C ARG A 90 8.39 7.75 -1.16
N CYS A 91 8.52 7.73 0.17
CA CYS A 91 7.95 6.67 1.00
C CYS A 91 6.42 6.65 0.90
N ASN A 92 5.78 7.82 1.01
CA ASN A 92 4.32 7.94 1.00
C ASN A 92 3.74 7.50 -0.35
N PHE A 93 4.36 7.92 -1.47
CA PHE A 93 3.94 7.48 -2.80
C PHE A 93 4.24 6.01 -3.10
N ALA A 94 5.37 5.47 -2.62
CA ALA A 94 5.66 4.04 -2.75
C ALA A 94 4.64 3.17 -1.98
N LEU A 95 4.25 3.59 -0.78
CA LEU A 95 3.22 2.87 -0.02
C LEU A 95 1.83 3.04 -0.64
N LYS A 96 1.49 4.23 -1.14
CA LYS A 96 0.26 4.45 -1.92
C LYS A 96 0.18 3.50 -3.10
N GLU A 97 1.24 3.41 -3.90
CA GLU A 97 1.32 2.50 -5.05
C GLU A 97 1.08 1.04 -4.64
N ILE A 98 1.71 0.60 -3.54
CA ILE A 98 1.51 -0.75 -3.01
C ILE A 98 0.05 -0.98 -2.61
N VAL A 99 -0.55 -0.03 -1.88
CA VAL A 99 -1.92 -0.16 -1.39
C VAL A 99 -2.92 -0.16 -2.54
N ASP A 100 -2.78 0.75 -3.50
CA ASP A 100 -3.71 0.87 -4.63
C ASP A 100 -3.73 -0.40 -5.49
N GLU A 101 -2.57 -1.01 -5.71
CA GLU A 101 -2.43 -2.19 -6.57
C GLU A 101 -2.65 -3.52 -5.85
N TYR A 102 -2.22 -3.66 -4.59
CA TYR A 102 -2.05 -4.96 -3.92
C TYR A 102 -2.87 -5.13 -2.64
N TRP A 103 -3.85 -4.25 -2.36
CA TRP A 103 -4.74 -4.38 -1.20
C TRP A 103 -5.38 -5.76 -1.04
N TYR A 104 -5.64 -6.47 -2.13
CA TYR A 104 -6.35 -7.76 -2.11
C TYR A 104 -5.55 -8.87 -1.41
N PHE A 105 -4.23 -8.72 -1.29
CA PHE A 105 -3.39 -9.63 -0.49
C PHE A 105 -3.72 -9.61 1.01
N PHE A 106 -4.52 -8.64 1.47
CA PHE A 106 -4.93 -8.50 2.87
C PHE A 106 -6.36 -9.00 3.14
N LEU A 107 -6.96 -9.79 2.24
CA LEU A 107 -8.35 -10.26 2.37
C LEU A 107 -8.58 -11.33 3.45
N ASN A 108 -7.53 -12.02 3.92
CA ASN A 108 -7.66 -12.97 5.02
C ASN A 108 -7.81 -12.26 6.37
N LYS A 109 -8.33 -12.96 7.40
CA LYS A 109 -8.67 -12.35 8.69
C LYS A 109 -7.52 -11.59 9.34
N ASP A 110 -6.32 -12.19 9.33
CA ASP A 110 -5.12 -11.58 9.88
C ASP A 110 -4.67 -10.36 9.06
N GLY A 111 -4.76 -10.47 7.73
CA GLY A 111 -4.47 -9.39 6.79
C GLY A 111 -5.36 -8.17 7.01
N ILE A 112 -6.67 -8.37 7.19
CA ILE A 112 -7.63 -7.30 7.47
C ILE A 112 -7.26 -6.57 8.76
N LYS A 113 -6.93 -7.31 9.83
CA LYS A 113 -6.53 -6.72 11.11
C LYS A 113 -5.24 -5.90 10.97
N ILE A 114 -4.21 -6.47 10.35
CA ILE A 114 -2.93 -5.80 10.12
C ILE A 114 -3.15 -4.52 9.29
N PHE A 115 -3.98 -4.59 8.25
CA PHE A 115 -4.25 -3.46 7.38
C PHE A 115 -5.01 -2.33 8.11
N LYS A 116 -5.94 -2.69 9.02
CA LYS A 116 -6.61 -1.74 9.91
C LYS A 116 -5.61 -1.02 10.81
N GLU A 117 -4.74 -1.77 11.49
CA GLU A 117 -3.71 -1.22 12.39
C GLU A 117 -2.76 -0.29 11.63
N LEU A 118 -2.31 -0.70 10.44
CA LEU A 118 -1.48 0.12 9.55
C LEU A 118 -2.16 1.44 9.21
N THR A 119 -3.43 1.39 8.80
CA THR A 119 -4.21 2.56 8.40
C THR A 119 -4.38 3.55 9.55
N LEU A 120 -4.75 3.05 10.73
CA LEU A 120 -4.90 3.88 11.93
C LEU A 120 -3.58 4.49 12.38
N GLY A 121 -2.47 3.74 12.25
CA GLY A 121 -1.13 4.27 12.54
C GLY A 121 -0.77 5.48 11.67
N PHE A 122 -1.05 5.43 10.36
CA PHE A 122 -0.79 6.58 9.47
C PHE A 122 -1.75 7.75 9.69
N VAL A 123 -3.00 7.47 10.06
CA VAL A 123 -3.96 8.51 10.47
C VAL A 123 -3.43 9.28 11.68
N GLU A 124 -2.88 8.58 12.66
CA GLU A 124 -2.32 9.21 13.85
C GLU A 124 -1.09 10.07 13.51
N VAL A 125 -0.18 9.57 12.67
CA VAL A 125 0.96 10.36 12.17
C VAL A 125 0.49 11.65 11.47
N TYR A 126 -0.56 11.57 10.65
CA TYR A 126 -1.11 12.76 9.99
C TYR A 126 -1.71 13.76 10.98
N ARG A 127 -2.44 13.30 12.00
CA ARG A 127 -2.99 14.20 13.03
C ARG A 127 -1.88 14.92 13.80
N GLN A 128 -0.84 14.19 14.18
CA GLN A 128 0.32 14.75 14.89
C GLN A 128 0.99 15.84 14.05
N LEU A 129 1.33 15.54 12.79
CA LEU A 129 1.96 16.52 11.90
C LEU A 129 1.05 17.72 11.60
N LYS A 130 -0.26 17.50 11.41
CA LYS A 130 -1.22 18.59 11.19
C LYS A 130 -1.30 19.52 12.41
N SER A 131 -1.19 18.97 13.62
CA SER A 131 -1.15 19.78 14.85
C SER A 131 0.14 20.59 14.94
N GLU A 132 1.30 19.97 14.69
CA GLU A 132 2.62 20.62 14.72
C GLU A 132 2.75 21.76 13.69
N ALA A 133 2.15 21.58 12.50
CA ALA A 133 2.11 22.58 11.44
C ALA A 133 1.48 23.90 11.88
N ASN A 134 0.52 23.87 12.81
CA ASN A 134 -0.13 25.07 13.33
C ASN A 134 0.77 25.87 14.28
N PHE A 135 1.85 25.27 14.80
CA PHE A 135 2.73 25.89 15.79
C PHE A 135 4.08 26.36 15.22
N GLN A 136 4.62 25.72 14.19
CA GLN A 136 5.99 26.00 13.71
C GLN A 136 6.02 26.83 12.42
N SER A 137 6.46 28.08 12.50
CA SER A 137 6.51 29.02 11.37
C SER A 137 7.71 28.83 10.43
N SER A 138 8.83 28.27 10.90
CA SER A 138 10.10 28.22 10.14
C SER A 138 10.22 27.06 9.16
N GLN A 139 9.42 25.99 9.32
CA GLN A 139 9.43 24.79 8.46
C GLN A 139 8.12 24.62 7.66
N LYS A 140 7.34 25.70 7.53
CA LYS A 140 5.97 25.66 6.99
C LYS A 140 5.88 25.00 5.61
N ASP A 141 6.84 25.27 4.71
CA ASP A 141 6.86 24.69 3.36
C ASP A 141 7.19 23.19 3.36
N GLU A 142 8.10 22.75 4.23
CA GLU A 142 8.48 21.34 4.34
C GLU A 142 7.33 20.53 4.93
N ILE A 143 6.76 21.02 6.04
CA ILE A 143 5.61 20.42 6.70
C ILE A 143 4.40 20.37 5.74
N TYR A 144 4.19 21.41 4.93
CA TYR A 144 3.17 21.40 3.88
C TYR A 144 3.38 20.24 2.89
N VAL A 145 4.59 20.10 2.34
CA VAL A 145 4.92 19.02 1.39
C VAL A 145 4.71 17.64 2.03
N PHE A 146 5.09 17.48 3.30
CA PHE A 146 4.85 16.27 4.07
C PHE A 146 3.35 15.97 4.20
N ILE A 147 2.55 16.92 4.68
CA ILE A 147 1.11 16.76 4.88
C ILE A 147 0.40 16.45 3.57
N GLU A 148 0.69 17.18 2.49
CA GLU A 148 0.09 16.94 1.18
C GLU A 148 0.45 15.55 0.63
N SER A 149 1.68 15.08 0.81
CA SER A 149 2.05 13.71 0.42
C SER A 149 1.37 12.63 1.27
N LEU A 150 1.14 12.89 2.56
CA LEU A 150 0.43 11.97 3.45
C LEU A 150 -1.05 11.88 3.11
N LYS A 151 -1.69 12.97 2.68
CA LYS A 151 -3.10 12.96 2.23
C LYS A 151 -3.32 11.93 1.12
N HIS A 152 -2.43 11.89 0.12
CA HIS A 152 -2.47 10.89 -0.97
C HIS A 152 -2.45 9.46 -0.44
N GLN A 153 -1.54 9.19 0.48
CA GLN A 153 -1.37 7.88 1.08
C GLN A 153 -2.59 7.47 1.94
N ILE A 154 -3.06 8.38 2.80
CA ILE A 154 -4.21 8.13 3.69
C ILE A 154 -5.48 7.89 2.89
N GLN A 155 -5.73 8.66 1.83
CA GLN A 155 -6.88 8.39 0.96
C GLN A 155 -6.83 6.99 0.36
N SER A 156 -5.65 6.54 -0.04
CA SER A 156 -5.44 5.22 -0.64
C SER A 156 -5.65 4.11 0.39
N LEU A 157 -5.10 4.29 1.61
CA LEU A 157 -5.34 3.40 2.76
C LEU A 157 -6.82 3.30 3.12
N ILE A 158 -7.52 4.42 3.30
CA ILE A 158 -8.96 4.43 3.63
C ILE A 158 -9.79 3.73 2.55
N ARG A 159 -9.54 4.04 1.27
CA ARG A 159 -10.25 3.39 0.15
C ARG A 159 -10.01 1.88 0.15
N ALA A 160 -8.78 1.44 0.39
CA ALA A 160 -8.46 0.03 0.49
C ALA A 160 -9.10 -0.61 1.73
N SER A 161 -9.09 0.06 2.89
CA SER A 161 -9.72 -0.41 4.12
C SER A 161 -11.22 -0.64 3.95
N LEU A 162 -11.91 0.28 3.28
CA LEU A 162 -13.34 0.13 2.96
C LEU A 162 -13.56 -1.06 2.02
N ARG A 163 -12.71 -1.24 1.00
CA ARG A 163 -12.81 -2.36 0.04
C ARG A 163 -12.64 -3.74 0.69
N ILE A 164 -11.75 -3.86 1.67
CA ILE A 164 -11.52 -5.12 2.39
C ILE A 164 -12.34 -5.25 3.68
N ASN A 165 -13.23 -4.29 3.95
CA ASN A 165 -14.00 -4.21 5.19
C ASN A 165 -13.14 -4.17 6.47
N ALA A 166 -11.92 -3.62 6.40
CA ALA A 166 -11.09 -3.36 7.57
C ALA A 166 -11.61 -2.19 8.41
N LEU A 167 -12.23 -1.21 7.74
CA LEU A 167 -12.93 -0.08 8.35
C LEU A 167 -14.30 0.03 7.68
N SER A 168 -15.31 0.41 8.47
CA SER A 168 -16.61 0.85 7.99
C SER A 168 -16.62 2.36 7.68
N GLU A 169 -17.57 2.82 6.88
CA GLU A 169 -17.75 4.26 6.60
C GLU A 169 -17.92 5.07 7.90
N LYS A 170 -18.70 4.56 8.86
CA LYS A 170 -18.89 5.19 10.18
C LYS A 170 -17.58 5.33 10.96
N GLU A 171 -16.71 4.31 10.91
CA GLU A 171 -15.40 4.38 11.55
C GLU A 171 -14.52 5.42 10.87
N VAL A 172 -14.55 5.50 9.54
CA VAL A 172 -13.80 6.50 8.76
C VAL A 172 -14.28 7.93 9.08
N ASP A 173 -15.60 8.16 9.15
CA ASP A 173 -16.18 9.45 9.49
C ASP A 173 -15.78 9.88 10.91
N ALA A 174 -15.77 8.94 11.86
CA ALA A 174 -15.34 9.16 13.24
C ALA A 174 -13.83 9.47 13.37
N LEU A 175 -13.04 9.33 12.29
CA LEU A 175 -11.63 9.75 12.31
C LEU A 175 -11.46 11.28 12.22
N GLU A 176 -12.51 12.04 11.87
CA GLU A 176 -12.49 13.51 11.86
C GLU A 176 -11.25 14.12 11.16
N LEU A 177 -10.85 13.55 10.02
CA LEU A 177 -9.60 13.93 9.35
C LEU A 177 -9.62 15.35 8.73
N GLY A 178 -10.82 15.94 8.64
CA GLY A 178 -11.09 17.15 7.87
C GLY A 178 -10.87 16.92 6.37
N ASP A 179 -10.51 17.98 5.64
CA ASP A 179 -10.19 17.84 4.23
C ASP A 179 -8.84 17.15 4.01
N ILE A 180 -8.91 15.91 3.52
CA ILE A 180 -7.76 15.11 3.10
C ILE A 180 -7.60 15.07 1.58
N THR A 181 -8.28 15.95 0.84
CA THR A 181 -8.10 16.08 -0.62
C THR A 181 -6.72 16.66 -0.88
N PRO A 182 -5.82 15.92 -1.56
CA PRO A 182 -4.53 16.45 -1.93
C PRO A 182 -4.69 17.55 -2.97
N GLN A 183 -3.98 18.66 -2.77
CA GLN A 183 -3.99 19.80 -3.68
C GLN A 183 -2.87 19.71 -4.72
N GLU A 184 -1.80 18.97 -4.39
CA GLU A 184 -0.61 18.84 -5.22
C GLU A 184 -0.43 17.44 -5.80
N SER A 185 0.15 17.33 -6.98
CA SER A 185 0.53 16.03 -7.57
C SER A 185 1.87 15.51 -7.01
N GLU A 186 2.15 14.22 -7.21
CA GLU A 186 3.45 13.62 -6.87
C GLU A 186 4.62 14.39 -7.49
N THR A 187 4.49 14.79 -8.75
CA THR A 187 5.53 15.52 -9.48
C THR A 187 5.80 16.87 -8.84
N VAL A 188 4.74 17.61 -8.48
CA VAL A 188 4.88 18.92 -7.82
C VAL A 188 5.49 18.76 -6.44
N LEU A 189 5.01 17.82 -5.62
CA LEU A 189 5.55 17.56 -4.29
C LEU A 189 7.02 17.11 -4.33
N THR A 190 7.39 16.28 -5.30
CA THR A 190 8.77 15.87 -5.54
C THR A 190 9.65 17.06 -5.91
N PHE A 191 9.15 17.96 -6.77
CA PHE A 191 9.84 19.19 -7.15
C PHE A 191 10.04 20.11 -5.94
N LEU A 192 8.98 20.39 -5.18
CA LEU A 192 9.03 21.21 -3.97
C LEU A 192 9.99 20.63 -2.93
N ALA A 193 9.91 19.33 -2.66
CA ALA A 193 10.83 18.62 -1.77
C ALA A 193 12.30 18.69 -2.22
N SER A 194 12.54 18.85 -3.53
CA SER A 194 13.87 18.97 -4.10
C SER A 194 14.37 20.42 -4.17
N LYS A 195 13.51 21.42 -3.95
CA LYS A 195 13.84 22.83 -4.15
C LYS A 195 14.98 23.33 -3.25
N LYS A 196 15.03 22.92 -1.97
CA LYS A 196 16.16 23.25 -1.08
C LYS A 196 17.51 22.72 -1.57
N LYS A 197 17.52 21.61 -2.32
CA LYS A 197 18.75 21.09 -2.96
C LYS A 197 19.27 22.06 -4.02
N TRP A 198 18.37 22.78 -4.67
CA TRP A 198 18.70 23.80 -5.67
C TRP A 198 19.00 25.16 -5.06
N ASP A 199 18.42 25.53 -3.92
CA ASP A 199 18.74 26.80 -3.25
C ASP A 199 20.25 26.92 -2.91
N TRP A 200 20.89 25.81 -2.52
CA TRP A 200 22.35 25.78 -2.33
C TRP A 200 23.12 25.94 -3.65
N VAL A 201 22.65 25.30 -4.72
CA VAL A 201 23.26 25.41 -6.06
C VAL A 201 23.13 26.83 -6.60
N TYR A 202 21.95 27.44 -6.51
CA TYR A 202 21.70 28.81 -6.97
C TYR A 202 22.44 29.85 -6.14
N LYS A 203 22.59 29.65 -4.83
CA LYS A 203 23.42 30.54 -3.97
C LYS A 203 24.92 30.48 -4.29
N ASN A 204 25.39 29.37 -4.85
CA ASN A 204 26.80 29.20 -5.24
C ASN A 204 27.07 29.57 -6.71
N LEU A 205 26.02 29.89 -7.48
CA LEU A 205 26.11 30.35 -8.87
C LEU A 205 25.91 31.87 -9.01
N ALA A 206 25.45 32.55 -7.95
CA ALA A 206 25.33 34.01 -7.84
C ALA A 206 26.52 34.59 -7.07
#